data_AF-A0A842TGT8-F1
#
_entry.id   AF-A0A842TGT8-F1
#
_cell.length_a   1.000
_cell.length_b   1.000
_cell.length_c   1.000
_cell.angle_alpha   90.00
_cell.angle_beta   90.00
_cell.angle_gamma   90.00
#
_symmetry.space_group_name_H-M   'P 1'
#
loop_
_entity.id
_entity.type
_entity.pdbx_description
1 polymer ?
#
loop_
_entity_poly.entity_id
_entity_poly.type
_entity_poly.pdbx_seq_one_letter_code
_entity_poly.pdbx_strand_id
1 'polypeptide(L)' 'LDKFDFIVGREDVRRWKPEPEGLIVIKNHYGIENDEMLYIGDMKKDILTGDNAGVDTYLIDDLIEYVKAHKEN' A
#
# COMPACT_ATOMS: atom_id res chain seq x y z
N LEU A 1 -11.08 -14.48 -2.64
CA LEU A 1 -10.15 -14.22 -1.52
C LEU A 1 -8.81 -14.92 -1.74
N ASP A 2 -8.77 -15.94 -2.59
CA ASP A 2 -7.62 -16.78 -2.96
C ASP A 2 -6.39 -16.04 -3.55
N LYS A 3 -6.43 -14.71 -3.63
CA LYS A 3 -5.34 -13.84 -4.09
C LYS A 3 -4.76 -12.98 -2.95
N PHE A 4 -5.30 -13.10 -1.75
CA PHE A 4 -4.93 -12.30 -0.58
C PHE A 4 -4.62 -13.24 0.58
N ASP A 5 -3.41 -13.14 1.12
CA ASP A 5 -2.96 -13.95 2.25
C ASP A 5 -3.36 -13.34 3.59
N PHE A 6 -3.39 -12.00 3.66
CA PHE A 6 -3.74 -11.24 4.85
C PHE A 6 -4.55 -10.00 4.46
N ILE A 7 -5.59 -9.70 5.25
CA ILE A 7 -6.50 -8.58 5.00
C ILE A 7 -6.62 -7.76 6.28
N VAL A 8 -6.47 -6.45 6.14
CA VAL A 8 -6.70 -5.47 7.21
C VAL A 8 -7.83 -4.55 6.77
N GLY A 9 -8.97 -4.68 7.45
CA GLY A 9 -10.18 -3.89 7.27
C GLY A 9 -10.22 -2.67 8.20
N ARG A 10 -11.41 -2.04 8.30
CA ARG A 10 -11.63 -0.90 9.20
C ARG A 10 -11.72 -1.30 10.67
N GLU A 11 -12.13 -2.53 10.91
CA GLU A 11 -12.33 -3.17 12.21
C GLU A 11 -11.02 -3.56 12.90
N ASP A 12 -9.94 -3.71 12.11
CA ASP A 12 -8.62 -4.14 12.60
C ASP A 12 -7.76 -2.96 13.09
N VAL A 13 -8.20 -1.72 12.85
CA VAL A 13 -7.44 -0.50 13.16
C VAL A 13 -8.29 0.54 13.86
N ARG A 14 -7.65 1.34 14.72
CA ARG A 14 -8.31 2.48 15.37
C ARG A 14 -8.19 3.77 14.57
N ARG A 15 -7.11 3.94 13.83
CA ARG A 15 -6.84 5.09 12.98
C ARG A 15 -6.83 4.68 11.51
N TRP A 16 -7.69 5.31 10.72
CA TRP A 16 -7.81 5.05 9.29
C TRP A 16 -6.91 5.97 8.47
N LYS A 17 -6.66 5.59 7.21
CA LYS A 17 -6.00 6.42 6.20
C LYS A 17 -6.47 7.89 6.32
N PRO A 18 -5.56 8.86 6.40
CA PRO A 18 -4.14 8.78 6.04
C PRO A 18 -3.20 8.26 7.13
N GLU A 19 -3.72 7.73 8.24
CA GLU A 19 -2.88 7.20 9.32
C GLU A 19 -2.26 5.84 8.94
N PRO A 20 -1.00 5.59 9.35
CA PRO A 20 -0.21 4.45 8.86
C PRO A 20 -0.57 3.12 9.53
N GLU A 21 -1.52 3.10 10.48
CA GLU A 21 -1.80 1.95 11.34
C GLU A 21 -2.04 0.66 10.55
N GLY A 22 -2.80 0.74 9.45
CA GLY A 22 -3.04 -0.44 8.61
C GLY A 22 -1.78 -1.02 7.97
N LEU A 23 -0.85 -0.16 7.50
CA LEU A 23 0.42 -0.61 6.93
C LEU A 23 1.34 -1.17 8.01
N ILE A 24 1.35 -0.56 9.20
CA ILE A 24 2.14 -1.03 10.35
C ILE A 24 1.65 -2.43 10.81
N VAL A 25 0.33 -2.66 10.83
CA VAL A 25 -0.24 -3.98 11.15
C VAL A 25 0.24 -5.04 10.16
N ILE A 26 0.21 -4.73 8.86
CA ILE A 26 0.69 -5.63 7.80
C ILE A 26 2.20 -5.88 7.94
N LYS A 27 3.00 -4.82 8.09
CA LYS A 27 4.45 -4.90 8.28
C LYS A 27 4.80 -5.83 9.45
N ASN A 28 4.17 -5.62 10.60
CA ASN A 28 4.39 -6.41 11.81
C ASN A 28 3.93 -7.87 11.67
N HIS A 29 2.84 -8.12 10.94
CA HIS A 29 2.35 -9.47 10.68
C HIS A 29 3.39 -10.31 9.92
N TYR A 30 4.04 -9.72 8.91
CA TYR A 30 5.05 -10.40 8.10
C TYR A 30 6.48 -10.28 8.65
N GLY A 31 6.74 -9.35 9.56
CA GLY A 31 8.07 -9.14 10.14
C GLY A 31 9.09 -8.59 9.14
N ILE A 32 8.64 -7.75 8.21
CA ILE A 32 9.44 -7.16 7.13
C ILE A 32 9.80 -5.70 7.43
N GLU A 33 10.77 -5.15 6.71
CA GLU A 33 11.12 -3.73 6.73
C GLU A 33 10.35 -2.90 5.69
N ASN A 34 10.47 -1.57 5.79
CA ASN A 34 9.70 -0.65 4.92
C ASN A 34 10.11 -0.76 3.44
N ASP A 35 11.38 -1.03 3.17
CA ASP A 35 11.95 -1.21 1.82
C ASP A 35 11.61 -2.58 1.20
N GLU A 36 11.02 -3.47 2.00
CA GLU A 36 10.49 -4.76 1.55
C GLU A 36 8.98 -4.69 1.25
N MET A 37 8.38 -3.51 1.35
CA MET A 37 6.94 -3.28 1.15
C MET A 37 6.68 -2.22 0.08
N LEU A 38 5.75 -2.53 -0.83
CA LEU A 38 5.21 -1.57 -1.80
C LEU A 38 3.72 -1.35 -1.52
N TYR A 39 3.31 -0.10 -1.36
CA TYR A 39 1.92 0.25 -1.17
C TYR A 39 1.31 0.85 -2.45
N ILE A 40 0.14 0.35 -2.86
CA ILE A 40 -0.53 0.80 -4.08
C ILE A 40 -1.95 1.25 -3.71
N GLY A 41 -2.29 2.48 -4.09
CA GLY A 41 -3.61 3.07 -3.87
C GLY A 41 -4.10 3.86 -5.08
N ASP A 42 -5.27 4.49 -4.96
CA ASP A 42 -5.91 5.27 -6.03
C ASP A 42 -6.13 6.74 -5.64
N MET A 43 -5.96 7.07 -4.35
CA MET A 43 -6.25 8.41 -3.85
C MET A 43 -5.02 9.07 -3.21
N LYS A 44 -5.00 10.40 -3.17
CA LYS A 44 -3.97 11.18 -2.45
C LYS A 44 -3.80 10.77 -0.98
N LYS A 45 -4.88 10.32 -0.33
CA LYS A 45 -4.83 9.83 1.06
C LYS A 45 -3.95 8.58 1.19
N ASP A 46 -3.81 7.77 0.14
CA ASP A 46 -2.97 6.57 0.14
C ASP A 46 -1.50 6.97 0.10
N ILE A 47 -1.14 7.95 -0.74
CA ILE A 47 0.21 8.53 -0.76
C ILE A 47 0.59 9.06 0.64
N LEU A 48 -0.32 9.80 1.30
CA LEU A 48 -0.09 10.27 2.67
C LEU A 48 0.03 9.12 3.68
N THR A 49 -0.73 8.04 3.50
CA THR A 49 -0.65 6.85 4.37
C THR A 49 0.73 6.20 4.27
N GLY A 50 1.22 6.04 3.04
CA GLY A 50 2.55 5.54 2.75
C GLY A 50 3.67 6.39 3.32
N ASP A 51 3.63 7.70 3.07
CA ASP A 51 4.60 8.67 3.59
C ASP A 51 4.66 8.64 5.12
N ASN A 52 3.48 8.64 5.78
CA ASN A 52 3.40 8.52 7.24
C ASN A 52 3.91 7.17 7.78
N ALA A 53 3.90 6.12 6.96
CA ALA A 53 4.45 4.80 7.30
C ALA A 53 5.94 4.68 6.92
N GLY A 54 6.47 5.60 6.12
CA GLY A 54 7.78 5.51 5.49
C GLY A 54 7.86 4.38 4.45
N VAL A 55 6.77 4.09 3.75
CA VAL A 55 6.65 3.01 2.75
C VAL A 55 6.47 3.59 1.36
N ASP A 56 7.20 3.07 0.38
CA ASP A 56 7.09 3.48 -1.02
C ASP A 56 5.67 3.27 -1.54
N THR A 57 5.08 4.33 -2.09
CA THR A 57 3.68 4.33 -2.50
C THR A 57 3.47 4.89 -3.88
N TYR A 58 2.66 4.19 -4.68
CA TYR A 58 2.34 4.56 -6.04
C TYR A 58 0.83 4.58 -6.27
N LEU A 59 0.39 5.46 -7.17
CA LEU A 59 -0.98 5.43 -7.65
C LEU A 59 -1.14 4.35 -8.71
N ILE A 60 -2.28 3.66 -8.68
CA ILE A 60 -2.58 2.59 -9.65
C ILE A 60 -2.63 3.11 -11.09
N ASP A 61 -3.08 4.35 -11.30
CA ASP A 61 -3.13 4.95 -12.63
C ASP A 61 -1.72 5.16 -13.21
N ASP A 62 -0.78 5.66 -12.39
CA ASP A 62 0.63 5.82 -12.78
C ASP A 62 1.25 4.48 -13.18
N LEU A 63 0.95 3.42 -12.41
CA LEU A 63 1.42 2.06 -12.71
C LEU A 63 0.81 1.53 -14.01
N ILE A 64 -0.48 1.75 -14.25
CA ILE A 64 -1.15 1.34 -15.48
C ILE A 64 -0.55 2.05 -16.69
N GLU A 65 -0.31 3.36 -16.60
CA GLU A 65 0.32 4.16 -17.65
C GLU A 65 1.74 3.67 -17.94
N TYR A 66 2.53 3.45 -16.88
CA TYR A 66 3.88 2.90 -17.00
C TYR A 66 3.89 1.56 -17.73
N VAL A 67 3.03 0.61 -17.32
CA VAL A 67 2.95 -0.71 -17.95
C VAL A 67 2.51 -0.61 -19.41
N LYS A 68 1.53 0.25 -19.74
CA LYS A 68 1.10 0.46 -21.12
C LYS A 68 2.23 1.00 -22.00
N ALA A 69 2.99 1.97 -21.49
CA ALA A 69 4.11 2.56 -22.22
C ALA A 69 5.27 1.56 -22.49
N HIS A 70 5.39 0.50 -21.68
CA HIS A 70 6.49 -0.47 -21.79
C HIS A 70 6.07 -1.84 -22.33
N LYS A 71 4.78 -2.09 -22.56
CA LYS A 71 4.28 -3.35 -23.13
C LYS A 71 4.47 -3.48 -24.64
N GLU A 72 4.77 -2.39 -25.34
CA GLU A 72 5.01 -2.37 -26.79
C GLU A 72 6.51 -2.42 -27.17
N ASN A 73 7.40 -2.61 -26.19
CA ASN A 73 8.82 -2.91 -26.38
C ASN A 73 9.10 -4.40 -26.15
#